data_AF-A0A833VSE9-F1
#
_entry.id   AF-A0A833VSE9-F1
#
_cell.length_a   1.000
_cell.length_b   1.000
_cell.length_c   1.000
_cell.angle_alpha   90.00
_cell.angle_beta   90.00
_cell.angle_gamma   90.00
#
_symmetry.space_group_name_H-M   'P 1'
#
loop_
_entity.id
_entity.type
_entity.pdbx_description
1 polymer ?
#
loop_
_entity_poly.entity_id
_entity_poly.type
_entity_poly.pdbx_seq_one_letter_code
_entity_poly.pdbx_strand_id
1 'polypeptide(L)'
;MVGGPYPFATTKMLSSPARAIAPRIRARAPPPVNLPKTRTNHALAPFSSGYLARASPSMAASSSVEEEEREEEVARGQGGIGALKGGMVSLSEWQAWGTDSPLPAMVMEAIKEMKDLEEDFGAKMKFGGVGSKIKGTLRVIDDKKKRSVYKTLDDPEQKLQYFTARQVACRLLGSKGYLCQKCWLPKEDCMCSRMAPCDLWRGIRFWLYMHPKDFLRQNNTGKLLWQLFGVRAATMCVYGIPEQEEIMWDAFKSGGKDKLWILYPNENSSPKSLQDIELDRPFAQENKEKPLNFILLDGTWSNSSAMYKRLKERWSAIWGEEDLPCISLSSLGASVMHKLRPQPAWDRTCTAAASAGLLSELGLREELGGLGFDKQANTIENSLDILLDALTKRRLHMGRSITRKQRHNNCI
;
A
#
# COMPACT_ATOMS: atom_id res chain seq x y z
N MET A 1 39.62 -63.20 -27.46
CA MET A 1 39.77 -64.63 -27.11
C MET A 1 40.24 -64.73 -25.66
N VAL A 2 39.48 -65.46 -24.83
CA VAL A 2 39.85 -66.31 -23.66
C VAL A 2 40.83 -65.70 -22.63
N GLY A 3 40.62 -65.67 -21.31
CA GLY A 3 39.69 -66.35 -20.39
C GLY A 3 40.33 -66.30 -18.98
N GLY A 4 39.51 -66.38 -17.92
CA GLY A 4 39.97 -66.46 -16.51
C GLY A 4 40.73 -67.77 -16.19
N PRO A 5 41.14 -67.98 -14.92
CA PRO A 5 40.17 -68.51 -13.93
C PRO A 5 40.38 -68.12 -12.44
N TYR A 6 39.34 -68.41 -11.65
CA TYR A 6 39.30 -68.52 -10.18
C TYR A 6 40.15 -69.69 -9.64
N PRO A 7 40.43 -69.73 -8.31
CA PRO A 7 39.66 -70.67 -7.48
C PRO A 7 39.24 -70.18 -6.07
N PHE A 8 38.30 -70.95 -5.52
CA PHE A 8 37.60 -70.92 -4.22
C PHE A 8 38.46 -71.21 -2.98
N ALA A 9 38.07 -70.65 -1.82
CA ALA A 9 37.93 -71.39 -0.55
C ALA A 9 37.05 -70.65 0.48
N THR A 10 36.07 -71.39 1.02
CA THR A 10 35.07 -71.08 2.06
C THR A 10 35.68 -71.14 3.48
N THR A 11 35.15 -70.50 4.56
CA THR A 11 34.04 -71.02 5.40
C THR A 11 33.82 -70.15 6.69
N LYS A 12 32.53 -69.93 7.05
CA LYS A 12 31.85 -69.59 8.36
C LYS A 12 32.20 -68.28 9.09
N MET A 13 31.30 -67.30 9.29
CA MET A 13 29.96 -67.18 9.96
C MET A 13 29.94 -67.30 11.50
N LEU A 14 29.59 -66.18 12.16
CA LEU A 14 28.75 -65.97 13.37
C LEU A 14 28.77 -64.43 13.67
N SER A 15 27.77 -63.61 13.32
CA SER A 15 26.48 -63.32 13.99
C SER A 15 26.45 -61.91 14.66
N SER A 16 25.82 -60.95 13.96
CA SER A 16 25.01 -59.74 14.34
C SER A 16 25.15 -58.99 15.69
N PRO A 17 24.62 -57.73 15.85
CA PRO A 17 23.93 -56.87 14.87
C PRO A 17 24.39 -55.39 14.83
N ALA A 18 23.92 -54.71 13.79
CA ALA A 18 24.10 -53.29 13.48
C ALA A 18 23.40 -52.32 14.46
N ARG A 19 23.99 -51.12 14.63
CA ARG A 19 23.28 -49.90 15.05
C ARG A 19 23.83 -48.69 14.28
N ALA A 20 23.10 -48.32 13.24
CA ALA A 20 23.24 -47.03 12.56
C ALA A 20 22.50 -45.95 13.38
N ILE A 21 23.16 -44.82 13.61
CA ILE A 21 22.59 -43.65 14.28
C ILE A 21 22.07 -42.72 13.19
N ALA A 22 20.75 -42.60 13.09
CA ALA A 22 20.04 -41.63 12.26
C ALA A 22 19.69 -40.35 13.07
N PRO A 23 19.57 -39.18 12.41
CA PRO A 23 19.32 -37.91 13.07
C PRO A 23 17.85 -37.71 13.48
N ARG A 24 17.65 -37.02 14.60
CA ARG A 24 16.35 -36.76 15.23
C ARG A 24 15.46 -35.84 14.39
N ILE A 25 14.39 -36.39 13.84
CA ILE A 25 13.21 -35.66 13.35
C ILE A 25 12.25 -35.48 14.55
N ARG A 26 11.90 -34.22 14.88
CA ARG A 26 10.81 -33.92 15.82
C ARG A 26 9.48 -34.05 15.08
N ALA A 27 8.71 -35.07 15.43
CA ALA A 27 7.35 -35.28 14.93
C ALA A 27 6.39 -34.19 15.46
N ARG A 28 5.64 -33.56 14.56
CA ARG A 28 4.44 -32.76 14.86
C ARG A 28 3.27 -33.70 15.16
N ALA A 29 2.50 -33.39 16.21
CA ALA A 29 1.25 -34.07 16.53
C ALA A 29 0.17 -33.80 15.46
N PRO A 30 -0.73 -34.75 15.15
CA PRO A 30 -1.80 -34.56 14.18
C PRO A 30 -2.97 -33.74 14.78
N PRO A 31 -3.75 -33.04 13.93
CA PRO A 31 -4.91 -32.25 14.36
C PRO A 31 -6.11 -33.14 14.74
N PRO A 32 -7.05 -32.65 15.58
CA PRO A 32 -8.19 -33.44 16.01
C PRO A 32 -9.24 -33.60 14.91
N VAL A 33 -9.79 -34.82 14.83
CA VAL A 33 -10.88 -35.24 13.95
C VAL A 33 -12.22 -34.75 14.53
N ASN A 34 -13.01 -34.00 13.74
CA ASN A 34 -14.38 -33.64 14.08
C ASN A 34 -15.35 -34.75 13.64
N LEU A 35 -16.08 -35.32 14.60
CA LEU A 35 -17.18 -36.27 14.38
C LEU A 35 -18.49 -35.52 14.04
N PRO A 36 -19.37 -36.08 13.20
CA PRO A 36 -20.61 -35.43 12.78
C PRO A 36 -21.71 -35.58 13.85
N LYS A 37 -22.42 -34.48 14.15
CA LYS A 37 -23.65 -34.51 14.95
C LYS A 37 -24.88 -34.60 14.05
N THR A 38 -25.75 -35.54 14.41
CA THR A 38 -27.01 -35.92 13.75
C THR A 38 -28.14 -34.91 13.95
N ARG A 39 -29.02 -34.88 12.94
CA ARG A 39 -30.30 -34.17 12.77
C ARG A 39 -31.25 -34.17 13.97
N THR A 40 -32.04 -33.09 14.05
CA THR A 40 -33.51 -33.17 14.23
C THR A 40 -34.21 -32.14 13.33
N ASN A 41 -35.27 -32.60 12.65
CA ASN A 41 -36.16 -31.85 11.76
C ASN A 41 -37.26 -31.14 12.56
N HIS A 42 -37.73 -29.98 12.09
CA HIS A 42 -39.16 -29.63 12.08
C HIS A 42 -39.47 -28.78 10.84
N ALA A 43 -40.66 -28.99 10.31
CA ALA A 43 -41.09 -28.69 8.95
C ALA A 43 -42.07 -27.51 8.85
N LEU A 44 -42.33 -27.13 7.58
CA LEU A 44 -43.55 -26.48 7.00
C LEU A 44 -43.50 -24.99 6.60
N ALA A 45 -43.12 -24.76 5.33
CA ALA A 45 -43.92 -24.18 4.21
C ALA A 45 -44.38 -22.68 4.25
N PRO A 46 -44.94 -22.10 3.16
CA PRO A 46 -44.18 -21.32 2.16
C PRO A 46 -44.80 -19.94 1.83
N PHE A 47 -44.04 -18.91 1.41
CA PHE A 47 -44.65 -17.73 0.75
C PHE A 47 -43.71 -16.96 -0.21
N SER A 48 -44.20 -16.89 -1.45
CA SER A 48 -44.20 -15.84 -2.50
C SER A 48 -43.13 -14.73 -2.57
N SER A 49 -42.58 -14.61 -3.79
CA SER A 49 -42.35 -13.40 -4.61
C SER A 49 -42.17 -12.04 -3.94
N GLY A 50 -41.02 -11.40 -4.20
CA GLY A 50 -40.80 -9.99 -3.94
C GLY A 50 -39.37 -9.56 -4.24
N TYR A 51 -39.10 -9.16 -5.49
CA TYR A 51 -37.92 -8.38 -5.84
C TYR A 51 -37.95 -7.06 -5.05
N LEU A 52 -37.09 -6.92 -4.05
CA LEU A 52 -36.81 -5.65 -3.40
C LEU A 52 -35.29 -5.44 -3.31
N ALA A 53 -34.88 -4.32 -3.91
CA ALA A 53 -33.54 -3.78 -3.97
C ALA A 53 -32.85 -3.86 -2.60
N ARG A 54 -31.72 -4.59 -2.53
CA ARG A 54 -30.87 -4.58 -1.34
C ARG A 54 -29.96 -3.37 -1.35
N ALA A 55 -30.06 -2.67 -0.23
CA ALA A 55 -29.31 -1.51 0.18
C ALA A 55 -27.78 -1.69 0.11
N SER A 56 -27.13 -0.56 -0.12
CA SER A 56 -25.68 -0.33 -0.08
C SER A 56 -24.99 -1.04 1.09
N PRO A 57 -23.76 -1.55 0.93
CA PRO A 57 -23.04 -2.18 2.03
C PRO A 57 -22.74 -1.15 3.11
N SER A 58 -23.28 -1.39 4.30
CA SER A 58 -22.84 -0.80 5.55
C SER A 58 -21.32 -0.95 5.69
N MET A 59 -20.62 0.17 5.80
CA MET A 59 -19.20 0.23 6.14
C MET A 59 -19.03 -0.28 7.57
N ALA A 60 -18.76 -1.58 7.73
CA ALA A 60 -18.17 -2.10 8.95
C ALA A 60 -16.75 -1.54 9.05
N ALA A 61 -16.60 -0.40 9.71
CA ALA A 61 -15.31 0.17 10.06
C ALA A 61 -14.55 -0.87 10.88
N SER A 62 -13.39 -1.31 10.39
CA SER A 62 -12.47 -2.09 11.20
C SER A 62 -12.11 -1.22 12.41
N SER A 63 -12.50 -1.62 13.61
CA SER A 63 -12.38 -0.78 14.81
C SER A 63 -10.92 -0.44 15.18
N SER A 64 -9.94 -1.03 14.49
CA SER A 64 -8.52 -0.64 14.56
C SER A 64 -8.23 0.69 13.87
N VAL A 65 -8.99 1.03 12.84
CA VAL A 65 -8.98 2.34 12.17
C VAL A 65 -9.57 3.38 13.10
N GLU A 66 -10.68 3.10 13.79
CA GLU A 66 -11.36 4.06 14.69
C GLU A 66 -10.53 4.48 15.93
N GLU A 67 -9.74 3.57 16.51
CA GLU A 67 -8.80 3.88 17.59
C GLU A 67 -7.63 4.74 17.08
N GLU A 68 -7.09 4.44 15.91
CA GLU A 68 -6.04 5.22 15.23
C GLU A 68 -6.58 6.61 14.79
N GLU A 69 -7.90 6.68 14.55
CA GLU A 69 -8.64 7.90 14.22
C GLU A 69 -8.80 8.89 15.37
N ARG A 70 -8.96 8.38 16.60
CA ARG A 70 -8.90 9.19 17.83
C ARG A 70 -7.47 9.59 18.18
N GLU A 71 -6.49 8.78 17.80
CA GLU A 71 -5.06 9.02 18.06
C GLU A 71 -4.53 10.28 17.31
N GLU A 72 -4.93 10.60 16.08
CA GLU A 72 -4.47 11.85 15.45
C GLU A 72 -5.08 13.14 16.06
N GLU A 73 -6.17 13.03 16.82
CA GLU A 73 -6.93 14.17 17.37
C GLU A 73 -6.28 14.78 18.63
N VAL A 74 -5.79 13.94 19.55
CA VAL A 74 -5.20 14.39 20.83
C VAL A 74 -3.84 15.10 20.65
N ALA A 75 -3.09 14.78 19.59
CA ALA A 75 -1.74 15.34 19.35
C ALA A 75 -1.72 16.84 18.97
N ARG A 76 -2.87 17.39 18.55
CA ARG A 76 -2.99 18.81 18.16
C ARG A 76 -3.48 19.70 19.30
N GLY A 77 -3.81 19.12 20.45
CA GLY A 77 -4.17 19.86 21.65
C GLY A 77 -2.92 20.25 22.44
N GLN A 78 -2.37 21.44 22.14
CA GLN A 78 -1.60 22.35 23.02
C GLN A 78 -0.41 23.06 22.35
N GLY A 79 0.02 22.70 21.13
CA GLY A 79 1.15 23.36 20.47
C GLY A 79 0.85 23.82 19.04
N GLY A 80 0.58 25.11 18.85
CA GLY A 80 0.59 25.73 17.52
C GLY A 80 -0.52 26.72 17.21
N ILE A 81 -0.67 27.78 18.00
CA ILE A 81 -1.29 29.03 17.51
C ILE A 81 -0.21 29.76 16.68
N GLY A 82 0.13 29.18 15.52
CA GLY A 82 1.04 29.78 14.55
C GLY A 82 0.24 30.49 13.49
N ALA A 83 -0.01 31.78 13.67
CA ALA A 83 -0.66 32.63 12.68
C ALA A 83 0.23 32.76 11.43
N LEU A 84 -0.06 32.00 10.37
CA LEU A 84 0.54 32.19 9.05
C LEU A 84 -0.55 32.63 8.06
N LYS A 85 -0.22 33.63 7.23
CA LYS A 85 -1.05 34.08 6.09
C LYS A 85 -1.19 32.89 5.12
N GLY A 86 -2.35 32.23 5.15
CA GLY A 86 -2.62 31.01 4.39
C GLY A 86 -2.99 31.30 2.95
N GLY A 87 -1.98 31.48 2.09
CA GLY A 87 -2.16 31.61 0.64
C GLY A 87 -2.53 30.29 -0.04
N MET A 88 -2.92 30.40 -1.31
CA MET A 88 -3.13 29.30 -2.27
C MET A 88 -1.92 28.34 -2.29
N VAL A 89 -2.14 27.06 -2.59
CA VAL A 89 -1.04 26.10 -2.75
C VAL A 89 -0.33 26.42 -4.07
N SER A 90 0.96 26.76 -3.99
CA SER A 90 1.79 26.98 -5.17
C SER A 90 2.19 25.65 -5.82
N LEU A 91 2.57 25.67 -7.11
CA LEU A 91 3.12 24.48 -7.78
C LEU A 91 4.34 23.92 -7.05
N SER A 92 5.25 24.79 -6.59
CA SER A 92 6.43 24.37 -5.82
C SER A 92 6.06 23.72 -4.49
N GLU A 93 5.02 24.23 -3.82
CA GLU A 93 4.51 23.63 -2.58
C GLU A 93 3.90 22.25 -2.85
N TRP A 94 3.12 22.12 -3.92
CA TRP A 94 2.52 20.85 -4.36
C TRP A 94 3.59 19.80 -4.64
N GLN A 95 4.57 20.14 -5.49
CA GLN A 95 5.62 19.21 -5.89
C GLN A 95 6.52 18.80 -4.71
N ALA A 96 6.73 19.69 -3.75
CA ALA A 96 7.48 19.38 -2.53
C ALA A 96 6.83 18.27 -1.68
N TRP A 97 5.54 17.96 -1.86
CA TRP A 97 4.88 16.84 -1.17
C TRP A 97 5.20 15.45 -1.73
N GLY A 98 6.06 15.35 -2.76
CA GLY A 98 6.53 14.07 -3.30
C GLY A 98 6.00 13.74 -4.70
N THR A 99 5.79 14.75 -5.53
CA THR A 99 5.32 14.57 -6.92
C THR A 99 6.02 15.55 -7.86
N ASP A 100 6.12 15.22 -9.13
CA ASP A 100 6.53 16.11 -10.22
C ASP A 100 5.34 16.56 -11.08
N SER A 101 4.12 16.10 -10.77
CA SER A 101 2.91 16.45 -11.53
C SER A 101 2.57 17.95 -11.41
N PRO A 102 1.83 18.50 -12.38
CA PRO A 102 1.13 19.77 -12.17
C PRO A 102 0.16 19.65 -10.99
N LEU A 103 -0.20 20.78 -10.39
CA LEU A 103 -1.23 20.85 -9.35
C LEU A 103 -2.61 20.61 -10.00
N PRO A 104 -3.36 19.57 -9.61
CA PRO A 104 -4.62 19.21 -10.28
C PRO A 104 -5.68 20.31 -10.15
N ALA A 105 -6.42 20.57 -11.23
CA ALA A 105 -7.40 21.66 -11.31
C ALA A 105 -8.50 21.48 -10.25
N MET A 106 -9.03 20.26 -10.15
CA MET A 106 -10.03 19.89 -9.14
C MET A 106 -9.56 20.10 -7.69
N VAL A 107 -8.27 19.94 -7.42
CA VAL A 107 -7.71 20.18 -6.07
C VAL A 107 -7.61 21.68 -5.81
N MET A 108 -7.22 22.49 -6.81
CA MET A 108 -7.23 23.94 -6.70
C MET A 108 -8.63 24.49 -6.43
N GLU A 109 -9.63 24.00 -7.16
CA GLU A 109 -11.03 24.37 -6.96
C GLU A 109 -11.51 23.99 -5.55
N ALA A 110 -11.25 22.76 -5.10
CA ALA A 110 -11.61 22.34 -3.75
C ALA A 110 -10.92 23.19 -2.66
N ILE A 111 -9.67 23.60 -2.87
CA ILE A 111 -8.98 24.53 -1.95
C ILE A 111 -9.66 25.90 -1.98
N LYS A 112 -9.97 26.44 -3.16
CA LYS A 112 -10.65 27.73 -3.31
C LYS A 112 -12.00 27.72 -2.59
N GLU A 113 -12.83 26.70 -2.79
CA GLU A 113 -14.12 26.56 -2.10
C GLU A 113 -13.99 26.56 -0.57
N MET A 114 -12.93 25.93 -0.04
CA MET A 114 -12.67 25.94 1.39
C MET A 114 -12.22 27.31 1.88
N LYS A 115 -11.44 28.05 1.08
CA LYS A 115 -11.03 29.42 1.40
C LYS A 115 -12.18 30.41 1.35
N ASP A 116 -13.03 30.32 0.33
CA ASP A 116 -14.25 31.13 0.24
C ASP A 116 -15.13 30.87 1.48
N LEU A 117 -15.24 29.62 1.95
CA LEU A 117 -15.96 29.28 3.18
C LEU A 117 -15.32 29.86 4.46
N GLU A 118 -13.98 29.97 4.54
CA GLU A 118 -13.31 30.66 5.66
C GLU A 118 -13.65 32.15 5.70
N GLU A 119 -13.70 32.78 4.52
CA GLU A 119 -14.01 34.21 4.34
C GLU A 119 -15.47 34.50 4.67
N ASP A 120 -16.41 33.74 4.09
CA ASP A 120 -17.86 33.86 4.31
C ASP A 120 -18.22 33.72 5.79
N PHE A 121 -17.56 32.80 6.49
CA PHE A 121 -17.81 32.56 7.92
C PHE A 121 -17.08 33.56 8.83
N GLY A 122 -16.10 34.32 8.29
CA GLY A 122 -15.31 35.27 9.07
C GLY A 122 -14.38 34.64 10.10
N ALA A 123 -14.06 33.34 9.98
CA ALA A 123 -13.12 32.67 10.87
C ALA A 123 -12.28 31.62 10.16
N LYS A 124 -11.01 31.51 10.57
CA LYS A 124 -10.09 30.51 10.04
C LYS A 124 -10.55 29.09 10.36
N MET A 125 -10.43 28.18 9.39
CA MET A 125 -10.63 26.76 9.59
C MET A 125 -9.60 26.22 10.57
N LYS A 126 -10.08 25.35 11.45
CA LYS A 126 -9.25 24.53 12.30
C LYS A 126 -9.30 23.11 11.77
N PHE A 127 -8.15 22.46 11.67
CA PHE A 127 -8.05 21.09 11.17
C PHE A 127 -7.62 20.15 12.31
N GLY A 128 -8.20 18.97 12.40
CA GLY A 128 -7.80 17.95 13.38
C GLY A 128 -8.40 16.58 13.15
N GLY A 129 -7.91 15.59 13.91
CA GLY A 129 -8.30 14.18 13.76
C GLY A 129 -7.90 13.58 12.41
N VAL A 130 -8.33 12.34 12.16
CA VAL A 130 -7.92 11.62 10.94
C VAL A 130 -8.37 12.30 9.66
N GLY A 131 -7.41 12.41 8.75
CA GLY A 131 -7.61 13.02 7.44
C GLY A 131 -7.49 14.54 7.45
N SER A 132 -6.99 15.13 8.54
CA SER A 132 -6.97 16.59 8.71
C SER A 132 -8.37 17.16 8.44
N LYS A 133 -9.40 16.62 9.11
CA LYS A 133 -10.79 17.07 8.93
C LYS A 133 -10.97 18.45 9.55
N ILE A 134 -11.85 19.25 8.96
CA ILE A 134 -12.29 20.54 9.53
C ILE A 134 -12.96 20.29 10.89
N LYS A 135 -12.76 21.22 11.84
CA LYS A 135 -13.29 21.17 13.21
C LYS A 135 -14.24 22.35 13.48
N GLY A 136 -15.03 22.23 14.55
CA GLY A 136 -15.97 23.26 15.01
C GLY A 136 -17.16 23.47 14.06
N THR A 137 -17.81 24.63 14.16
CA THR A 137 -19.01 24.99 13.38
C THR A 137 -18.79 24.91 11.87
N LEU A 138 -17.60 25.31 11.40
CA LEU A 138 -17.21 25.21 9.99
C LEU A 138 -17.29 23.78 9.45
N ARG A 139 -17.02 22.76 10.29
CA ARG A 139 -17.18 21.35 9.89
C ARG A 139 -18.63 21.03 9.53
N VAL A 140 -19.58 21.50 10.32
CA VAL A 140 -21.02 21.20 10.12
C VAL A 140 -21.50 21.86 8.83
N ILE A 141 -21.10 23.11 8.59
CA ILE A 141 -21.43 23.85 7.37
C ILE A 141 -20.81 23.15 6.16
N ASP A 142 -19.52 22.83 6.23
CA ASP A 142 -18.80 22.15 5.17
C ASP A 142 -19.37 20.76 4.85
N ASP A 143 -19.68 19.96 5.87
CA ASP A 143 -20.29 18.63 5.70
C ASP A 143 -21.70 18.73 5.08
N LYS A 144 -22.48 19.78 5.39
CA LYS A 144 -23.78 20.03 4.76
C LYS A 144 -23.61 20.39 3.27
N LYS A 145 -22.67 21.29 2.95
CA LYS A 145 -22.34 21.67 1.56
C LYS A 145 -21.88 20.45 0.76
N LYS A 146 -20.95 19.66 1.31
CA LYS A 146 -20.49 18.40 0.71
C LYS A 146 -21.63 17.44 0.37
N ARG A 147 -22.51 17.17 1.34
CA ARG A 147 -23.65 16.26 1.13
C ARG A 147 -24.60 16.80 0.08
N SER A 148 -24.77 18.12 -0.01
CA SER A 148 -25.60 18.75 -1.03
C SER A 148 -24.99 18.54 -2.43
N VAL A 149 -23.71 18.87 -2.61
CA VAL A 149 -23.01 18.69 -3.90
C VAL A 149 -22.96 17.21 -4.28
N TYR A 150 -22.62 16.32 -3.35
CA TYR A 150 -22.55 14.89 -3.64
C TYR A 150 -23.89 14.29 -4.11
N LYS A 151 -25.03 14.85 -3.65
CA LYS A 151 -26.37 14.45 -4.09
C LYS A 151 -26.73 14.95 -5.48
N THR A 152 -26.12 16.04 -5.96
CA THR A 152 -26.38 16.58 -7.30
C THR A 152 -25.52 15.91 -8.37
N LEU A 153 -24.49 15.17 -7.98
CA LEU A 153 -23.67 14.39 -8.91
C LEU A 153 -24.40 13.07 -9.20
N ASP A 154 -24.67 12.77 -10.47
CA ASP A 154 -25.25 11.49 -10.87
C ASP A 154 -24.18 10.48 -11.29
N ASP A 155 -23.11 10.97 -11.93
CA ASP A 155 -22.02 10.16 -12.43
C ASP A 155 -21.09 9.63 -11.31
N PRO A 156 -20.86 8.31 -11.22
CA PRO A 156 -19.95 7.72 -10.24
C PRO A 156 -18.51 8.25 -10.33
N GLU A 157 -18.05 8.57 -11.53
CA GLU A 157 -16.69 9.09 -11.75
C GLU A 157 -16.55 10.50 -11.17
N GLN A 158 -17.49 11.40 -11.44
CA GLN A 158 -17.55 12.72 -10.81
C GLN A 158 -17.63 12.63 -9.27
N LYS A 159 -18.38 11.67 -8.73
CA LYS A 159 -18.45 11.45 -7.27
C LYS A 159 -17.09 11.04 -6.69
N LEU A 160 -16.37 10.14 -7.36
CA LEU A 160 -15.02 9.74 -6.98
C LEU A 160 -14.06 10.93 -7.02
N GLN A 161 -14.05 11.66 -8.13
CA GLN A 161 -13.20 12.83 -8.32
C GLN A 161 -13.46 13.90 -7.26
N TYR A 162 -14.73 14.26 -7.03
CA TYR A 162 -15.12 15.20 -5.99
C TYR A 162 -14.63 14.73 -4.60
N PHE A 163 -14.83 13.46 -4.27
CA PHE A 163 -14.33 12.89 -3.02
C PHE A 163 -12.80 13.02 -2.92
N THR A 164 -12.06 12.62 -3.95
CA THR A 164 -10.61 12.66 -4.01
C THR A 164 -10.06 14.08 -3.86
N ALA A 165 -10.55 15.04 -4.66
CA ALA A 165 -10.14 16.44 -4.60
C ALA A 165 -10.27 17.01 -3.19
N ARG A 166 -11.41 16.74 -2.55
CA ARG A 166 -11.69 17.23 -1.20
C ARG A 166 -10.85 16.58 -0.12
N GLN A 167 -10.56 15.28 -0.24
CA GLN A 167 -9.64 14.62 0.68
C GLN A 167 -8.23 15.21 0.59
N VAL A 168 -7.72 15.39 -0.63
CA VAL A 168 -6.40 15.97 -0.88
C VAL A 168 -6.34 17.42 -0.40
N ALA A 169 -7.34 18.25 -0.72
CA ALA A 169 -7.42 19.64 -0.28
C ALA A 169 -7.45 19.78 1.26
N CYS A 170 -8.29 19.01 1.96
CA CYS A 170 -8.33 18.99 3.43
C CYS A 170 -6.95 18.66 4.02
N ARG A 171 -6.29 17.66 3.43
CA ARG A 171 -4.97 17.19 3.89
C ARG A 171 -3.89 18.22 3.63
N LEU A 172 -3.85 18.86 2.48
CA LEU A 172 -2.91 19.96 2.17
C LEU A 172 -3.07 21.10 3.15
N LEU A 173 -4.30 21.64 3.28
CA LEU A 173 -4.58 22.79 4.15
C LEU A 173 -4.32 22.48 5.62
N GLY A 174 -4.73 21.30 6.09
CA GLY A 174 -4.55 20.90 7.49
C GLY A 174 -3.15 20.41 7.86
N SER A 175 -2.25 20.26 6.88
CA SER A 175 -0.85 19.87 7.09
C SER A 175 0.14 21.01 6.87
N LYS A 176 -0.30 22.08 6.20
CA LYS A 176 0.51 23.25 5.86
C LYS A 176 1.14 23.87 7.10
N GLY A 177 2.45 24.14 7.02
CA GLY A 177 3.23 24.76 8.10
C GLY A 177 3.65 23.81 9.23
N TYR A 178 3.04 22.62 9.36
CA TYR A 178 3.27 21.68 10.46
C TYR A 178 4.06 20.43 10.05
N LEU A 179 3.72 19.81 8.93
CA LEU A 179 4.42 18.60 8.46
C LEU A 179 5.68 18.96 7.66
N CYS A 180 6.68 18.09 7.73
CA CYS A 180 7.77 18.00 6.77
C CYS A 180 7.20 17.53 5.42
N GLN A 181 7.49 18.25 4.34
CA GLN A 181 6.95 17.93 3.02
C GLN A 181 7.53 16.64 2.42
N LYS A 182 8.71 16.20 2.89
CA LYS A 182 9.36 14.96 2.45
C LYS A 182 8.83 13.73 3.18
N CYS A 183 8.91 13.69 4.51
CA CYS A 183 8.54 12.51 5.31
C CYS A 183 7.11 12.54 5.83
N TRP A 184 6.37 13.63 5.65
CA TRP A 184 5.01 13.83 6.16
C TRP A 184 4.87 13.67 7.68
N LEU A 185 5.97 13.60 8.43
CA LEU A 185 5.96 13.68 9.88
C LEU A 185 5.98 15.16 10.29
N PRO A 186 5.48 15.48 11.50
CA PRO A 186 5.65 16.81 12.08
C PRO A 186 7.11 17.23 12.09
N LYS A 187 7.37 18.53 11.91
CA LYS A 187 8.74 19.05 11.79
C LYS A 187 9.67 18.64 12.94
N GLU A 188 9.12 18.57 14.15
CA GLU A 188 9.82 18.12 15.37
C GLU A 188 10.20 16.63 15.36
N ASP A 189 9.44 15.78 14.65
CA ASP A 189 9.68 14.34 14.52
C ASP A 189 10.28 13.98 13.14
N CYS A 190 10.80 14.97 12.42
CA CYS A 190 11.28 14.78 11.06
C CYS A 190 12.42 13.74 11.02
N MET A 191 12.26 12.71 10.17
CA MET A 191 13.26 11.64 10.02
C MET A 191 14.20 11.81 8.83
N CYS A 192 14.05 12.88 8.04
CA CYS A 192 14.69 13.00 6.72
C CYS A 192 16.23 12.99 6.78
N SER A 193 16.85 13.48 7.85
CA SER A 193 18.31 13.50 8.01
C SER A 193 18.93 12.10 8.14
N ARG A 194 18.12 11.09 8.49
CA ARG A 194 18.54 9.70 8.64
C ARG A 194 18.33 8.88 7.36
N MET A 195 17.60 9.43 6.40
CA MET A 195 17.31 8.75 5.14
C MET A 195 18.53 8.87 4.23
N ALA A 196 19.00 7.75 3.70
CA ALA A 196 20.06 7.71 2.70
C ALA A 196 19.43 7.50 1.32
N PRO A 197 19.39 8.52 0.44
CA PRO A 197 18.95 8.35 -0.94
C PRO A 197 19.80 7.29 -1.65
N CYS A 198 19.20 6.57 -2.59
CA CYS A 198 19.92 5.67 -3.48
C CYS A 198 19.25 5.66 -4.86
N ASP A 199 20.03 5.40 -5.90
CA ASP A 199 19.48 5.32 -7.24
C ASP A 199 18.77 3.98 -7.44
N LEU A 200 17.54 4.03 -7.93
CA LEU A 200 16.85 2.85 -8.45
C LEU A 200 17.45 2.49 -9.82
N TRP A 201 17.52 1.19 -10.14
CA TRP A 201 17.99 0.77 -11.45
C TRP A 201 17.08 1.37 -12.53
N ARG A 202 17.67 2.04 -13.53
CA ARG A 202 16.93 2.85 -14.51
C ARG A 202 15.99 2.04 -15.41
N GLY A 203 16.17 0.72 -15.47
CA GLY A 203 15.28 -0.19 -16.19
C GLY A 203 13.96 -0.48 -15.47
N ILE A 204 13.75 0.02 -14.25
CA ILE A 204 12.47 -0.08 -13.53
C ILE A 204 11.96 1.28 -13.08
N ARG A 205 10.64 1.40 -12.99
CA ARG A 205 9.92 2.54 -12.43
C ARG A 205 8.77 2.06 -11.54
N PHE A 206 8.68 2.61 -10.34
CA PHE A 206 7.53 2.41 -9.47
C PHE A 206 6.46 3.47 -9.72
N TRP A 207 5.21 3.02 -9.77
CA TRP A 207 4.02 3.86 -9.77
C TRP A 207 3.23 3.58 -8.51
N LEU A 208 3.26 4.53 -7.58
CA LEU A 208 2.50 4.44 -6.34
C LEU A 208 1.10 4.93 -6.60
N TYR A 209 0.22 4.00 -6.96
CA TYR A 209 -1.18 4.31 -7.14
C TYR A 209 -1.82 4.37 -5.76
N MET A 210 -2.04 5.60 -5.27
CA MET A 210 -2.31 5.89 -3.86
C MET A 210 -3.77 6.25 -3.64
N HIS A 211 -4.40 5.65 -2.64
CA HIS A 211 -5.73 6.07 -2.22
C HIS A 211 -5.69 7.47 -1.56
N PRO A 212 -6.63 8.39 -1.85
CA PRO A 212 -6.59 9.76 -1.32
C PRO A 212 -6.69 9.85 0.21
N LYS A 213 -7.21 8.83 0.89
CA LYS A 213 -7.19 8.75 2.36
C LYS A 213 -5.79 8.48 2.92
N ASP A 214 -4.84 8.02 2.12
CA ASP A 214 -3.49 7.68 2.54
C ASP A 214 -2.47 8.78 2.18
N PHE A 215 -2.86 9.73 1.33
CA PHE A 215 -2.11 10.95 1.05
C PHE A 215 -1.79 11.73 2.34
N LEU A 216 -0.54 12.19 2.52
CA LEU A 216 -0.05 12.86 3.74
C LEU A 216 -0.30 12.11 5.06
N ARG A 217 -0.53 10.79 5.02
CA ARG A 217 -0.67 9.99 6.24
C ARG A 217 0.71 9.68 6.82
N GLN A 218 0.89 9.93 8.11
CA GLN A 218 2.21 9.85 8.78
C GLN A 218 2.82 8.45 8.74
N ASN A 219 2.00 7.39 8.77
CA ASN A 219 2.46 6.01 8.70
C ASN A 219 2.33 5.37 7.31
N ASN A 220 1.96 6.14 6.28
CA ASN A 220 2.03 5.65 4.90
C ASN A 220 3.47 5.22 4.60
N THR A 221 3.69 4.02 4.07
CA THR A 221 5.06 3.53 3.80
C THR A 221 5.47 3.77 2.35
N GLY A 222 4.52 3.92 1.42
CA GLY A 222 4.80 4.23 0.03
C GLY A 222 5.67 5.47 -0.14
N LYS A 223 5.50 6.49 0.72
CA LYS A 223 6.36 7.69 0.69
C LYS A 223 7.85 7.44 0.79
N LEU A 224 8.27 6.34 1.40
CA LEU A 224 9.68 5.99 1.50
C LEU A 224 10.31 5.78 0.11
N LEU A 225 9.53 5.28 -0.86
CA LEU A 225 10.03 4.95 -2.19
C LEU A 225 10.51 6.20 -2.94
N TRP A 226 9.72 7.27 -2.99
CA TRP A 226 10.19 8.52 -3.64
C TRP A 226 11.14 9.32 -2.75
N GLN A 227 11.14 9.11 -1.44
CA GLN A 227 12.16 9.69 -0.56
C GLN A 227 13.55 9.07 -0.79
N LEU A 228 13.60 7.77 -1.11
CA LEU A 228 14.83 7.04 -1.39
C LEU A 228 15.29 7.21 -2.84
N PHE A 229 14.40 6.96 -3.80
CA PHE A 229 14.71 6.85 -5.22
C PHE A 229 14.43 8.13 -6.03
N GLY A 230 13.72 9.10 -5.44
CA GLY A 230 13.25 10.29 -6.12
C GLY A 230 11.90 10.11 -6.84
N VAL A 231 11.20 11.22 -7.05
CA VAL A 231 9.81 11.27 -7.59
C VAL A 231 9.67 10.76 -9.02
N ARG A 232 10.77 10.73 -9.78
CA ARG A 232 10.80 10.20 -11.16
C ARG A 232 10.88 8.67 -11.20
N ALA A 233 11.65 8.08 -10.28
CA ALA A 233 11.81 6.63 -10.17
C ALA A 233 10.65 5.97 -9.40
N ALA A 234 10.09 6.69 -8.44
CA ALA A 234 8.88 6.30 -7.72
C ALA A 234 7.84 7.42 -7.81
N THR A 235 6.95 7.32 -8.79
CA THR A 235 5.98 8.38 -9.11
C THR A 235 4.66 8.13 -8.40
N MET A 236 4.21 9.11 -7.62
CA MET A 236 2.90 9.08 -6.96
C MET A 236 1.79 9.42 -7.97
N CYS A 237 0.74 8.61 -7.98
CA CYS A 237 -0.49 8.82 -8.72
C CYS A 237 -1.68 8.65 -7.77
N VAL A 238 -2.43 9.71 -7.50
CA VAL A 238 -3.56 9.67 -6.55
C VAL A 238 -4.82 9.16 -7.27
N TYR A 239 -5.39 8.08 -6.75
CA TYR A 239 -6.63 7.46 -7.23
C TYR A 239 -7.77 8.48 -7.34
N GLY A 240 -8.32 8.63 -8.55
CA GLY A 240 -9.39 9.58 -8.85
C GLY A 240 -8.92 11.01 -9.12
N ILE A 241 -7.63 11.25 -9.35
CA ILE A 241 -7.12 12.49 -9.96
C ILE A 241 -6.85 12.23 -11.46
N PRO A 242 -7.69 12.73 -12.37
CA PRO A 242 -7.58 12.44 -13.81
C PRO A 242 -6.21 12.80 -14.39
N GLU A 243 -5.67 13.97 -14.07
CA GLU A 243 -4.42 14.46 -14.65
C GLU A 243 -3.23 13.56 -14.29
N GLN A 244 -3.22 13.00 -13.08
CA GLN A 244 -2.16 12.08 -12.65
C GLN A 244 -2.35 10.68 -13.24
N GLU A 245 -3.60 10.21 -13.33
CA GLU A 245 -3.91 8.93 -13.96
C GLU A 245 -3.59 8.97 -15.46
N GLU A 246 -3.86 10.07 -16.15
CA GLU A 246 -3.48 10.28 -17.55
C GLU A 246 -1.97 10.22 -17.75
N ILE A 247 -1.18 10.93 -16.94
CA ILE A 247 0.30 10.85 -16.96
C ILE A 247 0.78 9.40 -16.80
N MET A 248 0.18 8.66 -15.86
CA MET A 248 0.50 7.26 -15.61
C MET A 248 0.15 6.36 -16.81
N TRP A 249 -1.07 6.47 -17.34
CA TRP A 249 -1.53 5.67 -18.48
C TRP A 249 -0.80 6.02 -19.78
N ASP A 250 -0.41 7.27 -19.98
CA ASP A 250 0.41 7.70 -21.12
C ASP A 250 1.80 7.06 -21.08
N ALA A 251 2.41 6.97 -19.88
CA ALA A 251 3.65 6.25 -19.72
C ALA A 251 3.50 4.76 -20.06
N PHE A 252 2.38 4.12 -19.70
CA PHE A 252 2.13 2.71 -20.00
C PHE A 252 1.87 2.47 -21.49
N LYS A 253 1.03 3.30 -22.13
CA LYS A 253 0.80 3.24 -23.58
C LYS A 253 2.09 3.44 -24.36
N SER A 254 2.94 4.36 -23.90
CA SER A 254 4.26 4.58 -24.48
C SER A 254 5.16 3.35 -24.27
N GLY A 255 5.21 2.79 -23.07
CA GLY A 255 6.02 1.61 -22.71
C GLY A 255 5.65 0.33 -23.46
N GLY A 256 4.36 0.15 -23.77
CA GLY A 256 3.81 -1.11 -24.23
C GLY A 256 3.33 -1.97 -23.06
N LYS A 257 2.29 -2.77 -23.29
CA LYS A 257 1.61 -3.55 -22.25
C LYS A 257 2.53 -4.58 -21.56
N ASP A 258 3.52 -5.11 -22.29
CA ASP A 258 4.46 -6.13 -21.79
C ASP A 258 5.49 -5.56 -20.80
N LYS A 259 5.58 -4.23 -20.71
CA LYS A 259 6.42 -3.52 -19.72
C LYS A 259 5.59 -3.03 -18.53
N LEU A 260 4.35 -3.50 -18.34
CA LEU A 260 3.48 -3.12 -17.22
C LEU A 260 3.18 -4.32 -16.31
N TRP A 261 3.38 -4.14 -15.02
CA TRP A 261 3.16 -5.16 -14.00
C TRP A 261 2.52 -4.54 -12.77
N ILE A 262 1.59 -5.26 -12.14
CA ILE A 262 0.91 -4.80 -10.92
C ILE A 262 1.30 -5.68 -9.75
N LEU A 263 1.91 -5.08 -8.74
CA LEU A 263 2.19 -5.76 -7.49
C LEU A 263 0.93 -5.80 -6.64
N TYR A 264 0.18 -6.88 -6.78
CA TYR A 264 -1.03 -7.12 -6.02
C TYR A 264 -1.28 -8.63 -5.94
N PRO A 265 -1.41 -9.21 -4.74
CA PRO A 265 -1.75 -10.61 -4.58
C PRO A 265 -3.21 -10.78 -5.01
N ASN A 266 -3.42 -11.01 -6.30
CA ASN A 266 -4.75 -11.30 -6.81
C ASN A 266 -4.94 -12.81 -6.96
N GLU A 267 -6.17 -13.24 -6.75
CA GLU A 267 -6.70 -14.58 -7.00
C GLU A 267 -6.91 -14.79 -8.51
N ASN A 268 -5.94 -14.40 -9.35
CA ASN A 268 -5.96 -14.82 -10.74
C ASN A 268 -5.85 -16.35 -10.77
N SER A 269 -6.58 -16.99 -11.70
CA SER A 269 -6.57 -18.45 -11.89
C SER A 269 -5.15 -19.00 -12.14
N SER A 270 -4.27 -18.19 -12.71
CA SER A 270 -2.82 -18.38 -12.80
C SER A 270 -2.08 -17.14 -12.26
N PRO A 271 -1.60 -17.15 -11.01
CA PRO A 271 -0.81 -16.03 -10.49
C PRO A 271 0.52 -15.95 -11.24
N LYS A 272 0.81 -14.79 -11.86
CA LYS A 272 2.12 -14.56 -12.47
C LYS A 272 3.15 -14.29 -11.36
N SER A 273 4.37 -14.72 -11.62
CA SER A 273 5.55 -14.52 -10.82
C SER A 273 6.52 -13.58 -11.54
N LEU A 274 7.58 -13.18 -10.86
CA LEU A 274 8.65 -12.39 -11.49
C LEU A 274 9.48 -13.18 -12.51
N GLN A 275 9.35 -14.51 -12.53
CA GLN A 275 9.98 -15.37 -13.54
C GLN A 275 9.26 -15.24 -14.90
N ASP A 276 7.98 -14.86 -14.90
CA ASP A 276 7.18 -14.67 -16.12
C ASP A 276 7.45 -13.35 -16.84
N ILE A 277 8.33 -12.50 -16.27
CA ILE A 277 8.74 -11.25 -16.91
C ILE A 277 9.80 -11.58 -17.96
N GLU A 278 9.46 -11.44 -19.23
CA GLU A 278 10.42 -11.52 -20.32
C GLU A 278 11.32 -10.28 -20.32
N LEU A 279 12.64 -10.52 -20.27
CA LEU A 279 13.65 -9.49 -20.27
C LEU A 279 14.49 -9.62 -21.53
N ASP A 280 14.40 -8.62 -22.41
CA ASP A 280 15.22 -8.55 -23.62
C ASP A 280 16.69 -8.36 -23.23
N ARG A 281 17.59 -9.23 -23.73
CA ARG A 281 19.04 -9.05 -23.64
C ARG A 281 19.58 -8.45 -24.95
N PRO A 282 20.66 -7.65 -24.92
CA PRO A 282 21.49 -7.31 -23.76
C PRO A 282 21.04 -6.00 -23.08
N PHE A 283 21.12 -5.96 -21.75
CA PHE A 283 21.04 -4.75 -20.92
C PHE A 283 22.25 -3.82 -21.12
N ALA A 284 22.72 -3.70 -22.37
CA ALA A 284 23.86 -2.88 -22.74
C ALA A 284 23.52 -1.42 -22.45
N GLN A 285 24.42 -0.77 -21.73
CA GLN A 285 24.47 0.67 -21.53
C GLN A 285 24.25 1.35 -22.89
N GLU A 286 23.29 2.29 -22.95
CA GLU A 286 22.98 3.22 -24.06
C GLU A 286 21.71 2.99 -24.89
N ASN A 287 20.96 1.90 -24.71
CA ASN A 287 19.66 1.81 -25.39
C ASN A 287 18.56 2.59 -24.67
N LYS A 288 17.78 3.34 -25.48
CA LYS A 288 16.56 4.10 -25.13
C LYS A 288 15.40 3.18 -24.70
N GLU A 289 15.67 2.07 -24.04
CA GLU A 289 14.65 1.14 -23.61
C GLU A 289 13.78 1.76 -22.52
N LYS A 290 12.47 1.60 -22.69
CA LYS A 290 11.49 2.11 -21.74
C LYS A 290 11.49 1.20 -20.50
N PRO A 291 11.41 1.76 -19.30
CA PRO A 291 11.51 0.99 -18.07
C PRO A 291 10.32 0.04 -17.91
N LEU A 292 10.53 -1.07 -17.19
CA LEU A 292 9.45 -1.86 -16.62
C LEU A 292 8.72 -1.00 -15.57
N ASN A 293 7.40 -0.93 -15.71
CA ASN A 293 6.53 -0.17 -14.84
C ASN A 293 5.87 -1.12 -13.86
N PHE A 294 6.14 -0.92 -12.56
CA PHE A 294 5.51 -1.66 -11.48
C PHE A 294 4.50 -0.75 -10.77
N ILE A 295 3.21 -1.08 -10.87
CA ILE A 295 2.15 -0.42 -10.11
C ILE A 295 2.07 -1.04 -8.72
N LEU A 296 2.16 -0.18 -7.69
CA LEU A 296 2.00 -0.53 -6.30
C LEU A 296 0.68 0.06 -5.81
N LEU A 297 -0.27 -0.77 -5.38
CA LEU A 297 -1.54 -0.30 -4.81
C LEU A 297 -1.34 0.16 -3.36
N ASP A 298 -1.23 1.47 -3.16
CA ASP A 298 -0.95 2.09 -1.87
C ASP A 298 -2.25 2.54 -1.18
N GLY A 299 -2.82 1.63 -0.41
CA GLY A 299 -4.03 1.86 0.36
C GLY A 299 -4.33 0.71 1.32
N THR A 300 -5.43 0.78 2.05
CA THR A 300 -5.93 -0.40 2.78
C THR A 300 -6.38 -1.49 1.81
N TRP A 301 -6.37 -2.75 2.24
CA TRP A 301 -6.87 -3.88 1.43
C TRP A 301 -8.27 -3.67 0.84
N SER A 302 -9.17 -3.05 1.60
CA SER A 302 -10.51 -2.70 1.10
C SER A 302 -10.47 -1.65 -0.01
N ASN A 303 -9.59 -0.65 0.12
CA ASN A 303 -9.47 0.43 -0.86
C ASN A 303 -8.74 -0.05 -2.12
N SER A 304 -7.70 -0.88 -1.96
CA SER A 304 -6.91 -1.43 -3.07
C SER A 304 -7.76 -2.27 -4.01
N SER A 305 -8.81 -2.96 -3.52
CA SER A 305 -9.75 -3.68 -4.37
C SER A 305 -10.50 -2.76 -5.36
N ALA A 306 -10.95 -1.58 -4.92
CA ALA A 306 -11.61 -0.61 -5.80
C ALA A 306 -10.62 0.00 -6.81
N MET A 307 -9.40 0.29 -6.37
CA MET A 307 -8.32 0.78 -7.23
C MET A 307 -7.92 -0.27 -8.29
N TYR A 308 -7.80 -1.53 -7.88
CA TYR A 308 -7.55 -2.67 -8.77
C TYR A 308 -8.64 -2.78 -9.84
N LYS A 309 -9.91 -2.72 -9.44
CA LYS A 309 -11.04 -2.78 -10.38
C LYS A 309 -10.96 -1.69 -11.44
N ARG A 310 -10.64 -0.45 -11.05
CA ARG A 310 -10.45 0.67 -11.99
C ARG A 310 -9.28 0.42 -12.96
N LEU A 311 -8.15 -0.10 -12.47
CA LEU A 311 -7.03 -0.46 -13.33
C LEU A 311 -7.42 -1.56 -14.34
N LYS A 312 -8.18 -2.56 -13.90
CA LYS A 312 -8.70 -3.63 -14.75
C LYS A 312 -9.64 -3.09 -15.83
N GLU A 313 -10.63 -2.28 -15.45
CA GLU A 313 -11.56 -1.64 -16.39
C GLU A 313 -10.83 -0.81 -17.45
N ARG A 314 -9.81 -0.03 -17.03
CA ARG A 314 -9.02 0.80 -17.95
C ARG A 314 -8.08 -0.02 -18.84
N TRP A 315 -7.48 -1.09 -18.30
CA TRP A 315 -6.69 -2.05 -19.07
C TRP A 315 -7.52 -2.70 -20.17
N SER A 316 -8.71 -3.22 -19.84
CA SER A 316 -9.62 -3.82 -20.82
C SER A 316 -10.06 -2.81 -21.88
N ALA A 317 -10.30 -1.56 -21.50
CA ALA A 317 -10.65 -0.50 -22.46
C ALA A 317 -9.51 -0.14 -23.43
N ILE A 318 -8.25 -0.21 -22.99
CA ILE A 318 -7.09 0.17 -23.83
C ILE A 318 -6.61 -0.99 -24.69
N TRP A 319 -6.52 -2.20 -24.13
CA TRP A 319 -5.89 -3.35 -24.77
C TRP A 319 -6.84 -4.49 -25.14
N GLY A 320 -8.13 -4.42 -24.77
CA GLY A 320 -9.12 -5.45 -25.10
C GLY A 320 -8.95 -6.77 -24.36
N GLU A 321 -8.12 -6.79 -23.31
CA GLU A 321 -7.82 -7.98 -22.51
C GLU A 321 -8.48 -7.90 -21.13
N GLU A 322 -8.93 -9.03 -20.60
CA GLU A 322 -9.49 -9.09 -19.25
C GLU A 322 -8.43 -9.30 -18.18
N ASP A 323 -7.32 -9.97 -18.52
CA ASP A 323 -6.31 -10.40 -17.56
C ASP A 323 -5.23 -9.34 -17.36
N LEU A 324 -5.34 -8.63 -16.25
CA LEU A 324 -4.37 -7.64 -15.80
C LEU A 324 -3.08 -8.34 -15.32
N PRO A 325 -1.87 -7.89 -15.71
CA PRO A 325 -0.60 -8.57 -15.41
C PRO A 325 -0.19 -8.38 -13.94
N CYS A 326 -0.85 -9.12 -13.05
CA CYS A 326 -0.60 -9.10 -11.62
C CYS A 326 0.51 -10.07 -11.25
N ILE A 327 1.48 -9.58 -10.48
CA ILE A 327 2.52 -10.40 -9.88
C ILE A 327 2.25 -10.61 -8.40
N SER A 328 2.41 -11.85 -7.96
CA SER A 328 2.45 -12.20 -6.54
C SER A 328 3.87 -12.58 -6.17
N LEU A 329 4.32 -12.11 -5.00
CA LEU A 329 5.64 -12.44 -4.49
C LEU A 329 5.60 -13.79 -3.78
N SER A 330 6.64 -14.58 -3.98
CA SER A 330 6.79 -15.93 -3.41
C SER A 330 7.22 -15.90 -1.94
N SER A 331 7.91 -14.83 -1.51
CA SER A 331 8.59 -14.77 -0.22
C SER A 331 8.38 -13.44 0.49
N LEU A 332 7.15 -13.17 0.93
CA LEU A 332 6.84 -12.00 1.74
C LEU A 332 6.94 -12.31 3.24
N GLY A 333 7.92 -11.70 3.90
CA GLY A 333 8.01 -11.67 5.36
C GLY A 333 7.10 -10.61 5.98
N ALA A 334 6.81 -10.74 7.27
CA ALA A 334 6.13 -9.70 8.03
C ALA A 334 6.99 -8.44 8.09
N SER A 335 6.42 -7.29 7.69
CA SER A 335 7.11 -6.00 7.80
C SER A 335 7.31 -5.60 9.26
N VAL A 336 8.42 -4.92 9.57
CA VAL A 336 8.66 -4.28 10.88
C VAL A 336 7.53 -3.33 11.29
N MET A 337 6.81 -2.76 10.31
CA MET A 337 5.66 -1.90 10.53
C MET A 337 4.46 -2.63 11.15
N HIS A 338 4.42 -3.97 11.11
CA HIS A 338 3.39 -4.78 11.80
C HIS A 338 3.42 -4.57 13.31
N LYS A 339 4.56 -4.10 13.87
CA LYS A 339 4.68 -3.69 15.28
C LYS A 339 3.76 -2.52 15.64
N LEU A 340 3.47 -1.62 14.69
CA LEU A 340 2.60 -0.46 14.90
C LEU A 340 1.14 -0.73 14.51
N ARG A 341 0.91 -1.65 13.56
CA ARG A 341 -0.42 -1.97 13.04
C ARG A 341 -0.60 -3.48 12.91
N PRO A 342 -1.50 -4.10 13.68
CA PRO A 342 -1.88 -5.49 13.46
C PRO A 342 -2.42 -5.65 12.05
N GLN A 343 -1.80 -6.51 11.26
CA GLN A 343 -2.34 -6.91 9.96
C GLN A 343 -3.20 -8.16 10.13
N PRO A 344 -4.27 -8.30 9.33
CA PRO A 344 -5.16 -9.44 9.44
C PRO A 344 -4.51 -10.76 9.00
N ALA A 345 -3.37 -10.72 8.30
CA ALA A 345 -2.61 -11.90 7.90
C ALA A 345 -1.12 -11.54 7.64
N TRP A 346 -0.25 -12.56 7.61
CA TRP A 346 1.22 -12.40 7.49
C TRP A 346 1.68 -12.09 6.06
N ASP A 347 0.93 -12.57 5.06
CA ASP A 347 1.08 -12.30 3.63
C ASP A 347 0.69 -10.86 3.24
N ARG A 348 0.11 -10.12 4.19
CA ARG A 348 -0.35 -8.75 4.00
C ARG A 348 0.69 -7.76 4.52
N THR A 349 1.63 -7.40 3.66
CA THR A 349 2.69 -6.45 4.00
C THR A 349 2.34 -5.00 3.63
N CYS A 350 3.18 -4.04 4.02
CA CYS A 350 3.04 -2.65 3.63
C CYS A 350 3.69 -2.36 2.27
N THR A 351 3.29 -1.28 1.58
CA THR A 351 3.74 -0.91 0.23
C THR A 351 5.26 -0.92 0.05
N ALA A 352 6.01 -0.33 0.99
CA ALA A 352 7.46 -0.31 0.90
C ALA A 352 8.07 -1.71 1.11
N ALA A 353 7.55 -2.52 2.04
CA ALA A 353 8.04 -3.88 2.21
C ALA A 353 7.70 -4.79 1.01
N ALA A 354 6.55 -4.58 0.37
CA ALA A 354 6.22 -5.24 -0.90
C ALA A 354 7.22 -4.86 -2.00
N SER A 355 7.62 -3.59 -2.05
CA SER A 355 8.63 -3.12 -3.00
C SER A 355 10.02 -3.67 -2.71
N ALA A 356 10.40 -3.81 -1.43
CA ALA A 356 11.65 -4.47 -1.04
C ALA A 356 11.65 -5.93 -1.49
N GLY A 357 10.56 -6.67 -1.23
CA GLY A 357 10.42 -8.06 -1.68
C GLY A 357 10.48 -8.21 -3.21
N LEU A 358 9.86 -7.30 -3.95
CA LEU A 358 9.95 -7.23 -5.41
C LEU A 358 11.40 -7.06 -5.88
N LEU A 359 12.14 -6.12 -5.29
CA LEU A 359 13.56 -5.92 -5.65
C LEU A 359 14.41 -7.13 -5.27
N SER A 360 14.20 -7.73 -4.09
CA SER A 360 14.92 -8.94 -3.68
C SER A 360 14.69 -10.10 -4.65
N GLU A 361 13.44 -10.36 -5.05
CA GLU A 361 13.14 -11.44 -6.00
C GLU A 361 13.67 -11.14 -7.42
N LEU A 362 13.71 -9.87 -7.86
CA LEU A 362 14.40 -9.49 -9.09
C LEU A 362 15.92 -9.73 -8.99
N GLY A 363 16.51 -9.50 -7.82
CA GLY A 363 17.94 -9.76 -7.55
C GLY A 363 18.33 -11.23 -7.62
N LEU A 364 17.37 -12.15 -7.43
CA LEU A 364 17.59 -13.60 -7.57
C LEU A 364 17.67 -14.08 -9.02
N ARG A 365 17.28 -13.25 -9.99
CA ARG A 365 17.39 -13.59 -11.41
C ARG A 365 18.83 -13.42 -11.88
N GLU A 366 19.43 -14.50 -12.37
CA GLU A 366 20.82 -14.48 -12.86
C GLU A 366 21.06 -13.41 -13.94
N GLU A 367 20.05 -13.17 -14.80
CA GLU A 367 20.15 -12.17 -15.87
C GLU A 367 20.22 -10.72 -15.35
N LEU A 368 19.74 -10.50 -14.13
CA LEU A 368 19.71 -9.21 -13.44
C LEU A 368 20.78 -9.12 -12.35
N GLY A 369 21.64 -10.14 -12.23
CA GLY A 369 22.74 -10.19 -11.29
C GLY A 369 23.67 -8.99 -11.44
N GLY A 370 24.07 -8.39 -10.32
CA GLY A 370 24.99 -7.25 -10.29
C GLY A 370 24.36 -5.87 -10.49
N LEU A 371 23.04 -5.78 -10.72
CA LEU A 371 22.32 -4.48 -10.81
C LEU A 371 22.03 -3.82 -9.46
N GLY A 372 22.44 -4.46 -8.36
CA GLY A 372 22.37 -3.87 -7.02
C GLY A 372 20.99 -3.90 -6.36
N PHE A 373 20.06 -4.73 -6.88
CA PHE A 373 18.71 -4.86 -6.33
C PHE A 373 18.69 -5.23 -4.84
N ASP A 374 19.58 -6.11 -4.39
CA ASP A 374 19.70 -6.47 -2.96
C ASP A 374 20.01 -5.26 -2.08
N LYS A 375 20.90 -4.37 -2.56
CA LYS A 375 21.25 -3.14 -1.84
C LYS A 375 20.08 -2.17 -1.80
N GLN A 376 19.32 -2.06 -2.90
CA GLN A 376 18.13 -1.21 -2.97
C GLN A 376 17.03 -1.75 -2.04
N ALA A 377 16.78 -3.06 -2.02
CA ALA A 377 15.86 -3.72 -1.12
C ALA A 377 16.23 -3.48 0.35
N ASN A 378 17.49 -3.74 0.73
CA ASN A 378 18.00 -3.47 2.08
C ASN A 378 17.86 -1.99 2.47
N THR A 379 18.02 -1.07 1.53
CA THR A 379 17.84 0.38 1.79
C THR A 379 16.38 0.70 2.12
N ILE A 380 15.43 0.06 1.43
CA ILE A 380 14.00 0.20 1.76
C ILE A 380 13.71 -0.38 3.16
N GLU A 381 14.24 -1.55 3.49
CA GLU A 381 14.03 -2.17 4.81
C GLU A 381 14.59 -1.30 5.95
N ASN A 382 15.82 -0.79 5.79
CA ASN A 382 16.41 0.15 6.74
C ASN A 382 15.56 1.43 6.91
N SER A 383 14.93 1.90 5.82
CA SER A 383 14.05 3.07 5.88
C SER A 383 12.73 2.80 6.62
N LEU A 384 12.23 1.56 6.58
CA LEU A 384 11.07 1.14 7.37
C LEU A 384 11.40 1.16 8.86
N ASP A 385 12.59 0.70 9.26
CA ASP A 385 13.06 0.81 10.64
C ASP A 385 13.20 2.27 11.08
N ILE A 386 13.66 3.14 10.17
CA ILE A 386 13.75 4.57 10.46
C ILE A 386 12.38 5.19 10.73
N LEU A 387 11.40 4.89 9.88
CA LEU A 387 10.03 5.36 10.03
C LEU A 387 9.37 4.80 11.31
N LEU A 388 9.56 3.50 11.58
CA LEU A 388 9.08 2.84 12.78
C LEU A 388 9.60 3.53 14.05
N ASP A 389 10.91 3.79 14.13
CA ASP A 389 11.53 4.47 15.26
C ASP A 389 11.00 5.90 15.42
N ALA A 390 10.87 6.66 14.33
CA ALA A 390 10.32 8.03 14.38
C ALA A 390 8.87 8.05 14.88
N LEU A 391 8.02 7.16 14.37
CA LEU A 391 6.63 7.03 14.82
C LEU A 391 6.54 6.56 16.28
N THR A 392 7.43 5.66 16.71
CA THR A 392 7.47 5.15 18.09
C THR A 392 7.87 6.26 19.06
N LYS A 393 8.94 7.02 18.75
CA LYS A 393 9.37 8.18 19.55
C LYS A 393 8.28 9.22 19.67
N ARG A 394 7.59 9.51 18.56
CA ARG A 394 6.43 10.41 18.55
C ARG A 394 5.32 9.93 19.48
N ARG A 395 4.96 8.63 19.43
CA ARG A 395 3.94 8.06 20.35
C ARG A 395 4.35 8.27 21.81
N LEU A 396 5.60 7.99 22.15
CA LEU A 396 6.13 8.17 23.51
C LEU A 396 6.11 9.64 23.95
N HIS A 397 6.57 10.56 23.10
CA HIS A 397 6.55 12.00 23.38
C HIS A 397 5.12 12.51 23.63
N MET A 398 4.14 11.98 22.92
CA MET A 398 2.72 12.29 23.12
C MET A 398 2.09 11.56 24.31
N GLY A 399 2.89 10.92 25.17
CA GLY A 399 2.43 10.21 26.37
C GLY A 399 1.66 8.92 26.07
N ARG A 400 1.92 8.26 24.94
CA ARG A 400 1.15 7.09 24.49
C ARG A 400 1.93 5.79 24.60
N SER A 401 1.18 4.71 24.84
CA SER A 401 1.71 3.37 24.81
C SER A 401 2.23 2.98 23.42
N ILE A 402 3.40 2.32 23.43
CA ILE A 402 4.01 1.66 22.27
C ILE A 402 3.41 0.27 22.01
N THR A 403 2.82 -0.34 23.03
CA THR A 403 2.06 -1.58 22.93
C THR A 403 0.57 -1.26 22.77
N ARG A 404 -0.02 -1.71 21.68
CA ARG A 404 -1.49 -1.71 21.52
C ARG A 404 -2.03 -2.88 22.33
N LYS A 405 -3.02 -2.68 23.21
CA LYS A 405 -3.69 -3.78 23.93
C LYS A 405 -4.14 -4.80 22.88
N GLN A 406 -3.72 -6.06 23.00
CA GLN A 406 -4.28 -7.13 22.18
C GLN A 406 -5.79 -7.07 22.35
N ARG A 407 -6.51 -6.88 21.24
CA ARG A 407 -7.94 -7.20 21.25
C ARG A 407 -8.03 -8.67 21.58
N HIS A 408 -8.66 -8.98 22.71
CA HIS A 408 -9.12 -10.33 22.95
C HIS A 408 -10.05 -10.66 21.79
N ASN A 409 -9.60 -11.53 20.90
CA ASN A 409 -10.49 -12.22 19.99
C ASN A 409 -11.36 -13.10 20.87
N ASN A 410 -12.49 -12.59 21.33
CA ASN A 410 -13.61 -13.44 21.72
C ASN A 410 -14.17 -14.04 20.42
N CYS A 411 -13.44 -14.99 19.86
CA CYS A 411 -13.98 -15.98 18.93
C CYS A 411 -14.48 -17.13 19.80
N ILE A 412 -15.79 -17.13 20.06
CA ILE A 412 -16.56 -18.34 20.35
C ILE A 412 -17.37 -18.63 19.09
#